data_AF-A0A7R9RJ58-F1
#
_entry.id   AF-A0A7R9RJ58-F1
#
_cell.length_a   1.000
_cell.length_b   1.000
_cell.length_c   1.000
_cell.angle_alpha   90.00
_cell.angle_beta   90.00
_cell.angle_gamma   90.00
#
_symmetry.space_group_name_H-M   'P 1'
#
loop_
_entity.id
_entity.type
_entity.pdbx_description
1 polymer ?
#
loop_
_entity_poly.entity_id
_entity_poly.type
_entity_poly.pdbx_seq_one_letter_code
_entity_poly.pdbx_strand_id
1 'polypeptide(L)'
;RGWSVLCEDPVPLLALHIPEEDRCIDILELIENERLLSFHYHTLVLYCAVCFQANYIAAHLLCSHVDEKQLLYAIQSEYMSGPLRKGFYDLLIAVHLESFANTREITQNEFVIPLSSE
;
A
#
# COMPACT_ATOMS: atom_id res chain seq x y z
N ARG A 1 36.21 -16.96 -27.12
CA ARG A 1 35.03 -16.09 -26.86
C ARG A 1 34.08 -16.89 -26.01
N GLY A 2 34.11 -16.67 -24.70
CA GLY A 2 33.34 -17.44 -23.72
C GLY A 2 32.15 -16.62 -23.22
N TRP A 3 31.07 -17.36 -22.91
CA TRP A 3 29.83 -17.00 -22.19
C TRP A 3 29.45 -15.52 -22.16
N SER A 4 28.38 -15.19 -22.89
CA SER A 4 27.60 -13.97 -22.74
C SER A 4 26.23 -14.34 -22.19
N VAL A 5 25.76 -13.61 -21.18
CA VAL A 5 24.42 -13.74 -20.59
C VAL A 5 23.74 -12.39 -20.69
N LEU A 6 22.51 -12.38 -21.19
CA LEU A 6 21.63 -11.22 -21.26
C LEU A 6 20.37 -11.53 -20.44
N CYS A 7 19.92 -10.56 -19.65
CA CYS A 7 18.65 -10.59 -18.93
C CYS A 7 17.89 -9.32 -19.33
N GLU A 8 16.84 -9.49 -20.12
CA GLU A 8 16.10 -8.37 -20.72
C GLU A 8 14.90 -7.96 -19.87
N ASP A 9 14.33 -8.89 -19.10
CA ASP A 9 13.09 -8.70 -18.36
C ASP A 9 13.31 -8.79 -16.83
N PRO A 10 13.29 -7.67 -16.10
CA PRO A 10 13.38 -7.68 -14.65
C PRO A 10 12.05 -8.13 -14.01
N VAL A 11 12.12 -9.04 -13.04
CA VAL A 11 10.96 -9.49 -12.26
C VAL A 11 11.04 -8.88 -10.85
N PRO A 12 10.10 -7.98 -10.47
CA PRO A 12 10.08 -7.41 -9.13
C PRO A 12 9.58 -8.43 -8.09
N LEU A 13 10.06 -8.30 -6.87
CA LEU A 13 9.64 -9.08 -5.71
C LEU A 13 9.46 -8.17 -4.50
N LEU A 14 8.48 -8.46 -3.67
CA LEU A 14 8.26 -7.78 -2.40
C LEU A 14 8.59 -8.75 -1.25
N ALA A 15 9.66 -8.46 -0.53
CA ALA A 15 10.08 -9.23 0.63
C ALA A 15 9.80 -8.47 1.93
N LEU A 16 9.47 -9.21 2.98
CA LEU A 16 9.36 -8.73 4.34
C LEU A 16 10.60 -9.16 5.12
N HIS A 17 11.18 -8.22 5.86
CA HIS A 17 12.26 -8.50 6.81
C HIS A 17 11.66 -8.80 8.19
N ILE A 18 12.05 -9.91 8.80
CA ILE A 18 11.68 -10.33 10.16
C ILE A 18 12.88 -10.08 11.08
N PRO A 19 12.89 -8.97 11.84
CA PRO A 19 14.06 -8.55 12.61
C PRO A 19 14.46 -9.53 13.71
N GLU A 20 13.50 -10.21 14.33
CA GLU A 20 13.75 -11.14 15.44
C GLU A 20 14.54 -12.38 15.01
N GLU A 21 14.45 -12.72 13.73
CA GLU A 21 15.05 -13.92 13.13
C GLU A 21 16.17 -13.57 12.13
N ASP A 22 16.44 -12.28 11.91
CA ASP A 22 17.40 -11.75 10.92
C ASP A 22 17.28 -12.42 9.54
N ARG A 23 16.03 -12.53 9.05
CA ARG A 23 15.74 -13.16 7.76
C ARG A 23 14.66 -12.43 6.98
N CYS A 24 14.61 -12.70 5.68
CA CYS A 24 13.56 -12.24 4.79
C CYS A 24 12.59 -13.38 4.43
N ILE A 25 11.36 -13.02 4.10
CA ILE A 25 10.34 -13.90 3.54
C ILE A 25 9.68 -13.19 2.35
N ASP A 26 9.39 -13.90 1.26
CA ASP A 26 8.57 -13.34 0.18
C ASP A 26 7.16 -13.07 0.72
N ILE A 27 6.59 -11.91 0.41
CA ILE A 27 5.22 -11.58 0.84
C ILE A 27 4.20 -12.62 0.35
N LEU A 28 4.47 -13.28 -0.77
CA LEU A 28 3.61 -14.33 -1.33
C LEU A 28 3.68 -15.63 -0.50
N GLU A 29 4.81 -15.93 0.14
CA GLU A 29 4.98 -17.09 1.02
C GLU A 29 4.19 -16.98 2.33
N LEU A 30 3.72 -15.78 2.69
CA LEU A 30 2.90 -15.60 3.89
C LEU A 30 1.62 -16.43 3.89
N ILE A 31 1.11 -16.82 2.72
CA ILE A 31 -0.08 -17.69 2.64
C ILE A 31 0.13 -19.05 3.32
N GLU A 32 1.38 -19.51 3.43
CA GLU A 32 1.76 -20.75 4.10
C GLU A 32 2.00 -20.56 5.61
N ASN A 33 2.02 -19.30 6.09
CA ASN A 33 2.25 -18.96 7.48
C ASN A 33 1.13 -18.05 8.02
N GLU A 34 0.02 -18.67 8.43
CA GLU A 34 -1.19 -17.98 8.91
C GLU A 34 -0.90 -16.98 10.04
N ARG A 35 0.03 -17.30 10.95
CA ARG A 35 0.39 -16.40 12.06
C ARG A 35 1.04 -15.11 11.55
N LEU A 36 2.02 -15.22 10.67
CA LEU A 36 2.70 -14.05 10.10
C LEU A 36 1.78 -13.26 9.16
N LEU A 37 0.96 -13.95 8.38
CA LEU A 37 -0.04 -13.32 7.51
C LEU A 37 -1.05 -12.50 8.33
N SER A 38 -1.59 -13.10 9.40
CA SER A 38 -2.51 -12.41 10.30
C SER A 38 -1.85 -11.22 10.97
N PHE A 39 -0.62 -11.39 11.48
CA PHE A 39 0.13 -10.28 12.08
C PHE A 39 0.33 -9.12 11.09
N HIS A 40 0.81 -9.40 9.87
CA HIS A 40 1.08 -8.38 8.88
C HIS A 40 -0.22 -7.68 8.41
N TYR A 41 -1.31 -8.43 8.23
CA TYR A 41 -2.62 -7.85 7.93
C TYR A 41 -3.06 -6.86 9.02
N HIS A 42 -2.95 -7.21 10.29
CA HIS A 42 -3.32 -6.31 11.38
C HIS A 42 -2.38 -5.11 11.50
N THR A 43 -1.11 -5.25 11.14
CA THR A 43 -0.18 -4.11 11.01
C THR A 43 -0.65 -3.13 9.93
N LEU A 44 -1.10 -3.61 8.76
CA LEU A 44 -1.68 -2.74 7.73
C LEU A 44 -2.95 -2.04 8.22
N VAL A 45 -3.83 -2.76 8.95
CA VAL A 45 -5.02 -2.16 9.57
C VAL A 45 -4.64 -1.09 10.59
N LEU A 46 -3.59 -1.32 11.40
CA LEU A 46 -3.08 -0.33 12.34
C LEU A 46 -2.56 0.92 11.61
N TYR A 47 -1.82 0.75 10.51
CA TYR A 47 -1.36 1.89 9.69
C TYR A 47 -2.53 2.72 9.16
N CYS A 48 -3.59 2.07 8.68
CA CYS A 48 -4.82 2.76 8.28
C CYS A 48 -5.43 3.56 9.45
N ALA A 49 -5.57 2.94 10.62
CA ALA A 49 -6.15 3.58 11.80
C ALA A 49 -5.34 4.79 12.28
N VAL A 50 -4.01 4.76 12.15
CA VAL A 50 -3.12 5.86 12.51
C VAL A 50 -3.30 7.07 11.57
N CYS A 51 -3.64 6.83 10.30
CA CYS A 51 -3.93 7.87 9.30
C CYS A 51 -5.33 8.50 9.41
N PHE A 52 -6.20 7.95 10.26
CA PHE A 52 -7.60 8.34 10.35
C PHE A 52 -7.80 9.86 10.56
N GLN A 53 -8.85 10.41 9.95
CA GLN A 53 -9.23 11.82 10.03
C GLN A 53 -8.13 12.80 9.62
N ALA A 54 -7.55 12.58 8.44
CA ALA A 54 -6.60 13.52 7.83
C ALA A 54 -5.33 13.75 8.69
N ASN A 55 -4.83 12.69 9.34
CA ASN A 55 -3.54 12.74 10.02
C ASN A 55 -2.38 12.70 9.01
N TYR A 56 -2.16 13.82 8.32
CA TYR A 56 -1.18 13.94 7.23
C TYR A 56 0.26 13.71 7.67
N ILE A 57 0.60 14.03 8.93
CA ILE A 57 1.94 13.80 9.46
C ILE A 57 2.21 12.29 9.52
N ALA A 58 1.27 11.52 10.08
CA ALA A 58 1.45 10.09 10.16
C ALA A 58 1.37 9.43 8.78
N ALA A 59 0.48 9.89 7.90
CA ALA A 59 0.43 9.45 6.50
C ALA A 59 1.76 9.68 5.78
N HIS A 60 2.37 10.86 5.93
CA HIS A 60 3.67 11.18 5.33
C HIS A 60 4.81 10.31 5.89
N LEU A 61 4.83 10.08 7.20
CA LEU A 61 5.83 9.19 7.82
C LEU A 61 5.66 7.74 7.36
N LEU A 62 4.42 7.27 7.18
CA LEU A 62 4.15 5.93 6.68
C LEU A 62 4.65 5.71 5.25
N CYS A 63 4.72 6.73 4.41
CA CYS A 63 5.34 6.63 3.08
C CYS A 63 6.83 6.25 3.11
N SER A 64 7.51 6.40 4.26
CA SER A 64 8.89 5.91 4.46
C SER A 64 8.97 4.42 4.84
N HIS A 65 7.86 3.86 5.31
CA HIS A 65 7.73 2.44 5.67
C HIS A 65 7.11 1.60 4.56
N VAL A 66 6.15 2.18 3.83
CA VAL A 66 5.48 1.58 2.67
C VAL A 66 5.51 2.60 1.54
N ASP A 67 6.35 2.35 0.54
CA ASP A 67 6.50 3.26 -0.60
C ASP A 67 5.48 2.99 -1.72
N GLU A 68 5.41 3.91 -2.68
CA GLU A 68 4.51 3.82 -3.83
C GLU A 68 4.74 2.55 -4.66
N LYS A 69 6.00 2.13 -4.85
CA LYS A 69 6.33 0.96 -5.67
C LYS A 69 5.85 -0.32 -5.00
N GLN A 70 5.94 -0.41 -3.68
CA GLN A 70 5.44 -1.53 -2.89
C GLN A 70 3.90 -1.60 -2.98
N LEU A 71 3.21 -0.46 -2.86
CA LEU A 71 1.75 -0.41 -3.05
C LEU A 71 1.35 -0.85 -4.46
N LEU A 72 2.01 -0.32 -5.50
CA LEU A 72 1.74 -0.68 -6.90
C LEU A 72 1.99 -2.16 -7.17
N TYR A 73 3.08 -2.73 -6.65
CA TYR A 73 3.34 -4.17 -6.73
C TYR A 73 2.22 -4.96 -6.06
N ALA A 74 1.82 -4.58 -4.84
CA ALA A 74 0.84 -5.32 -4.06
C ALA A 74 -0.55 -5.34 -4.71
N ILE A 75 -0.98 -4.23 -5.34
CA ILE A 75 -2.28 -4.15 -6.03
C ILE A 75 -2.27 -4.88 -7.38
N GLN A 76 -1.13 -4.93 -8.07
CA GLN A 76 -0.99 -5.58 -9.39
C GLN A 76 -0.73 -7.08 -9.29
N SER A 77 -0.16 -7.54 -8.17
CA SER A 77 0.15 -8.95 -7.98
C SER A 77 -1.11 -9.82 -8.03
N GLU A 78 -1.14 -10.79 -8.94
CA GLU A 78 -2.26 -11.74 -9.10
C GLU A 78 -2.33 -12.72 -7.93
N TYR A 79 -1.19 -13.04 -7.33
CA TYR A 79 -1.04 -14.08 -6.31
C TYR A 79 -1.15 -13.57 -4.88
N MET A 80 -1.36 -12.25 -4.69
CA MET A 80 -1.51 -11.68 -3.35
C MET A 80 -2.71 -12.29 -2.62
N SER A 81 -2.48 -12.75 -1.38
CA SER A 81 -3.53 -13.33 -0.55
C SER A 81 -4.66 -12.33 -0.28
N GLY A 82 -5.89 -12.81 -0.12
CA GLY A 82 -7.07 -11.97 0.08
C GLY A 82 -6.93 -10.93 1.22
N PRO A 83 -6.49 -11.33 2.43
CA PRO A 83 -6.29 -10.39 3.54
C PRO A 83 -5.25 -9.32 3.23
N LEU A 84 -4.10 -9.70 2.67
CA LEU A 84 -3.05 -8.73 2.32
C LEU A 84 -3.51 -7.79 1.21
N ARG A 85 -4.16 -8.33 0.16
CA ARG A 85 -4.74 -7.54 -0.92
C ARG A 85 -5.66 -6.46 -0.35
N LYS A 86 -6.63 -6.85 0.50
CA LYS A 86 -7.52 -5.90 1.19
C LYS A 86 -6.73 -4.87 2.00
N GLY A 87 -5.78 -5.31 2.82
CA GLY A 87 -4.98 -4.42 3.66
C GLY A 87 -4.21 -3.35 2.87
N PHE A 88 -3.61 -3.71 1.74
CA PHE A 88 -2.90 -2.74 0.89
C PHE A 88 -3.85 -1.77 0.17
N TYR A 89 -5.01 -2.24 -0.31
CA TYR A 89 -6.03 -1.34 -0.87
C TYR A 89 -6.55 -0.35 0.18
N ASP A 90 -6.90 -0.83 1.37
CA ASP A 90 -7.38 0.01 2.47
C ASP A 90 -6.30 1.04 2.86
N LEU A 91 -5.03 0.64 2.92
CA LEU A 91 -3.91 1.53 3.23
C LEU A 91 -3.74 2.63 2.17
N LEU A 92 -3.79 2.27 0.88
CA LEU A 92 -3.71 3.24 -0.21
C LEU A 92 -4.83 4.28 -0.11
N ILE A 93 -6.05 3.83 0.20
CA ILE A 93 -7.21 4.72 0.37
C ILE A 93 -6.97 5.63 1.58
N ALA A 94 -6.65 5.07 2.75
CA ALA A 94 -6.48 5.83 4.00
C ALA A 94 -5.38 6.89 3.90
N VAL A 95 -4.24 6.56 3.26
CA VAL A 95 -3.09 7.46 3.18
C VAL A 95 -3.29 8.54 2.11
N HIS A 96 -3.84 8.19 0.94
CA HIS A 96 -3.77 9.06 -0.23
C HIS A 96 -5.11 9.64 -0.70
N LEU A 97 -6.24 8.99 -0.40
CA LEU A 97 -7.53 9.31 -1.04
C LEU A 97 -8.59 9.78 -0.05
N GLU A 98 -8.66 9.16 1.13
CA GLU A 98 -9.77 9.30 2.08
C GLU A 98 -10.01 10.76 2.48
N SER A 99 -8.96 11.49 2.85
CA SER A 99 -9.11 12.88 3.31
C SER A 99 -9.70 13.80 2.25
N PHE A 100 -9.21 13.69 1.00
CA PHE A 100 -9.72 14.50 -0.10
C PHE A 100 -11.12 14.07 -0.53
N ALA A 101 -11.38 12.76 -0.56
CA ALA A 101 -12.70 12.21 -0.86
C ALA A 101 -13.74 12.72 0.15
N ASN A 102 -13.44 12.66 1.45
CA ASN A 102 -14.31 13.18 2.52
C ASN A 102 -14.55 14.69 2.37
N THR A 103 -13.49 15.46 2.07
CA THR A 103 -13.63 16.91 1.86
C THR A 103 -14.57 17.22 0.70
N ARG A 104 -14.43 16.49 -0.42
CA ARG A 104 -15.32 16.61 -1.57
C ARG A 104 -16.75 16.17 -1.26
N GLU A 105 -16.92 15.11 -0.48
CA GLU A 105 -18.24 14.62 -0.08
C GLU A 105 -18.97 15.65 0.78
N ILE A 106 -18.27 16.36 1.66
CA ILE A 106 -18.86 17.42 2.49
C ILE A 106 -19.26 18.63 1.62
N THR A 107 -18.44 19.02 0.65
CA THR A 107 -18.68 20.21 -0.17
C THR A 107 -19.50 19.96 -1.44
N GLN A 108 -19.89 18.72 -1.74
CA GLN A 108 -20.58 18.36 -3.00
C GLN A 108 -21.94 19.07 -3.20
N ASN A 109 -22.56 19.53 -2.10
CA ASN A 109 -23.84 20.22 -2.12
C ASN A 109 -23.70 21.76 -2.08
N GLU A 110 -22.47 22.27 -2.21
CA GLU A 110 -22.18 23.69 -2.31
C GLU A 110 -22.06 24.11 -3.78
N PHE A 111 -23.04 24.86 -4.28
CA PHE A 111 -23.10 25.25 -5.70
C PHE A 111 -22.55 26.67 -5.91
N VAL A 112 -21.22 26.80 -5.83
CA VAL A 112 -20.51 28.05 -6.13
C VAL A 112 -20.06 28.03 -7.59
N ILE A 113 -20.84 28.66 -8.47
CA ILE A 113 -20.58 28.71 -9.92
C ILE A 113 -19.91 30.06 -10.24
N PRO A 114 -18.66 30.08 -10.76
CA PRO A 114 -18.05 31.32 -11.22
C PRO A 114 -18.74 31.82 -12.50
N LEU A 115 -18.88 33.14 -12.63
CA LEU A 115 -19.31 33.76 -13.90
C LEU A 115 -18.13 33.73 -14.88
N SER A 116 -18.03 32.67 -15.67
CA SER A 116 -17.09 32.56 -16.79
C SER A 116 -17.78 32.80 -18.13
N SER A 117 -17.01 33.20 -19.14
CA SER A 117 -17.46 33.29 -20.54
C SER A 117 -17.29 31.98 -21.32
N GLU A 118 -16.78 30.93 -20.68
CA GLU A 118 -16.81 29.54 -21.17
C GLU A 118 -18.18 28.89 -20.91
#